data_AF-J3A1M5-F1
#
_entry.id   AF-J3A1M5-F1
#
_cell.length_a   1.000
_cell.length_b   1.000
_cell.length_c   1.000
_cell.angle_alpha   90.00
_cell.angle_beta   90.00
_cell.angle_gamma   90.00
#
_symmetry.space_group_name_H-M   'P 1'
#
loop_
_entity.id
_entity.type
_entity.pdbx_description
1 polymer ?
#
loop_
_entity_poly.entity_id
_entity_poly.type
_entity_poly.pdbx_seq_one_letter_code
_entity_poly.pdbx_strand_id
1 'polypeptide(L)'
;MELAFRLLVAVFVVVAPSLLFVGLWRGLHALRDDHLVARMEDHARTDDQRRSPALPFVPPTGKRETTTRVSVVACGTCGTPNPDGVTFCHECLTRLG
;
A
#
# COMPACT_ATOMS: atom_id res chain seq x y z
N MET A 1 -10.51 -17.44 -47.75
CA MET A 1 -10.81 -17.43 -46.29
C MET A 1 -9.60 -17.82 -45.45
N GLU A 2 -8.84 -18.85 -45.83
CA GLU A 2 -7.65 -19.31 -45.09
C GLU A 2 -6.56 -18.25 -44.90
N LEU A 3 -6.26 -17.45 -45.94
CA LEU A 3 -5.25 -16.39 -45.86
C LEU A 3 -5.63 -15.30 -44.85
N ALA A 4 -6.88 -14.84 -44.90
CA ALA A 4 -7.38 -13.81 -43.98
C ALA A 4 -7.36 -14.31 -42.52
N PHE A 5 -7.72 -15.58 -42.30
CA PHE A 5 -7.65 -16.20 -40.97
C PHE A 5 -6.21 -16.25 -40.44
N ARG A 6 -5.25 -16.68 -41.27
CA ARG A 6 -3.83 -16.71 -40.88
C ARG A 6 -3.27 -15.33 -40.55
N LEU A 7 -3.64 -14.32 -41.34
CA LEU A 7 -3.24 -12.93 -41.06
C LEU A 7 -3.82 -12.43 -39.74
N LEU A 8 -5.08 -12.73 -39.44
CA LEU A 8 -5.71 -12.39 -38.17
C LEU A 8 -4.99 -13.03 -36.98
N VAL A 9 -4.71 -14.34 -37.07
CA VAL A 9 -3.98 -15.07 -36.02
C VAL A 9 -2.57 -14.49 -35.84
N ALA A 10 -1.86 -14.20 -36.94
CA ALA A 10 -0.53 -13.60 -36.87
C ALA A 10 -0.53 -12.24 -36.17
N VAL A 11 -1.46 -11.36 -36.54
CA VAL A 11 -1.62 -10.04 -35.89
C VAL A 11 -1.96 -10.21 -34.41
N PHE A 12 -2.90 -11.10 -34.08
CA PHE A 12 -3.28 -11.37 -32.69
C PHE A 12 -2.10 -11.87 -31.87
N VAL A 13 -1.35 -12.85 -32.35
CA VAL A 13 -0.18 -13.42 -31.63
C VAL A 13 0.91 -12.37 -31.40
N VAL A 14 1.07 -11.40 -32.31
CA VAL A 14 2.05 -10.32 -32.16
C VAL A 14 1.56 -9.23 -31.20
N VAL A 15 0.28 -8.82 -31.30
CA VAL A 15 -0.25 -7.67 -30.57
C VAL A 15 -0.76 -8.03 -29.16
N ALA A 16 -1.32 -9.22 -29.00
CA ALA A 16 -1.92 -9.66 -27.73
C ALA A 16 -0.94 -9.66 -26.55
N PRO A 17 0.33 -10.12 -26.66
CA PRO A 17 1.27 -10.08 -25.56
C PRO A 17 1.57 -8.66 -25.08
N SER A 18 1.72 -7.71 -26.01
CA SER A 18 1.96 -6.30 -25.69
C SER A 18 0.74 -5.66 -25.02
N LEU A 19 -0.47 -5.93 -25.53
CA LEU A 19 -1.70 -5.45 -24.91
C LEU A 19 -1.92 -6.05 -23.52
N LEU A 20 -1.65 -7.34 -23.35
CA LEU A 20 -1.76 -8.02 -22.06
C LEU A 20 -0.78 -7.42 -21.05
N PHE A 21 0.46 -7.16 -21.46
CA PHE A 21 1.47 -6.50 -20.64
C PHE A 21 1.02 -5.10 -20.20
N VAL A 22 0.60 -4.27 -21.16
CA VAL A 22 0.15 -2.90 -20.88
C VAL A 22 -1.12 -2.90 -20.02
N GLY A 23 -2.04 -3.83 -20.28
CA GLY A 23 -3.26 -4.01 -19.49
C GLY A 23 -2.96 -4.39 -18.05
N LEU A 24 -2.07 -5.37 -17.85
CA LEU A 24 -1.63 -5.78 -16.52
C LEU A 24 -0.92 -4.64 -15.77
N TRP A 25 -0.02 -3.93 -16.46
CA TRP A 25 0.68 -2.78 -15.91
C TRP A 25 -0.29 -1.69 -15.44
N ARG A 26 -1.26 -1.33 -16.30
CA ARG A 26 -2.28 -0.33 -15.96
C ARG A 26 -3.21 -0.80 -14.84
N GLY A 27 -3.59 -2.08 -14.84
CA GLY A 27 -4.42 -2.66 -13.78
C GLY A 27 -3.71 -2.63 -12.43
N LEU A 28 -2.43 -2.97 -12.40
CA LEU A 28 -1.63 -2.92 -11.17
C LEU A 28 -1.46 -1.47 -10.67
N HIS A 29 -1.28 -0.52 -11.58
CA HIS A 29 -1.25 0.90 -11.26
C HIS A 29 -2.58 1.42 -10.69
N ALA A 30 -3.70 1.07 -11.33
CA ALA A 30 -5.04 1.45 -10.87
C ALA A 30 -5.33 0.90 -9.47
N LEU A 31 -5.04 -0.39 -9.22
CA LEU A 31 -5.24 -1.00 -7.90
C LEU A 31 -4.41 -0.36 -6.79
N ARG A 32 -3.20 0.11 -7.13
CA ARG A 32 -2.34 0.81 -6.19
C ARG A 32 -2.90 2.20 -5.83
N ASP A 33 -3.45 2.90 -6.80
CA ASP A 33 -3.87 4.29 -6.64
C ASP A 33 -5.31 4.39 -6.09
N ASP A 34 -6.24 3.53 -6.51
CA ASP A 34 -7.68 3.68 -6.24
C ASP A 34 -8.10 3.37 -4.79
N HIS A 35 -7.44 2.45 -4.10
CA HIS A 35 -7.85 2.06 -2.74
C HIS A 35 -7.22 2.89 -1.62
N LEU A 36 -6.03 3.44 -1.86
CA LEU A 36 -5.35 4.28 -0.88
C LEU A 36 -5.81 5.74 -1.00
N VAL A 37 -5.99 6.24 -2.22
CA VAL A 37 -6.43 7.63 -2.44
C VAL A 37 -7.86 7.83 -1.95
N ALA A 38 -8.81 6.93 -2.26
CA ALA A 38 -10.19 7.07 -1.76
C ALA A 38 -10.26 7.09 -0.23
N ARG A 39 -9.46 6.24 0.45
CA ARG A 39 -9.42 6.21 1.92
C ARG A 39 -8.74 7.45 2.51
N MET A 40 -7.71 7.99 1.85
CA MET A 40 -7.06 9.24 2.24
C MET A 40 -7.96 10.45 1.99
N GLU A 41 -8.72 10.49 0.91
CA GLU A 41 -9.70 11.54 0.63
C GLU A 41 -10.80 11.57 1.69
N ASP A 42 -11.31 10.40 2.10
CA ASP A 42 -12.28 10.31 3.19
C ASP A 42 -11.70 10.80 4.53
N HIS A 43 -10.45 10.48 4.84
CA HIS A 43 -9.78 10.99 6.04
C HIS A 43 -9.49 12.49 5.94
N ALA A 44 -9.06 12.99 4.78
CA ALA A 44 -8.77 14.40 4.54
C ALA A 44 -10.04 15.26 4.65
N ARG A 45 -11.16 14.82 4.07
CA ARG A 45 -12.47 15.49 4.22
C ARG A 45 -12.93 15.50 5.67
N THR A 46 -12.74 14.41 6.39
CA THR A 46 -13.13 14.30 7.80
C THR A 46 -12.29 15.20 8.70
N ASP A 47 -10.99 15.34 8.43
CA ASP A 47 -10.07 16.21 9.18
C ASP A 47 -10.31 17.70 8.88
N ASP A 48 -10.57 18.06 7.62
CA ASP A 48 -10.89 19.43 7.21
C ASP A 48 -12.25 19.91 7.80
N GLN A 49 -13.25 19.03 7.81
CA GLN A 49 -14.54 19.25 8.49
C GLN A 49 -14.38 19.42 10.01
N ARG A 50 -13.36 18.81 10.63
CA ARG A 50 -13.05 18.97 12.06
C ARG A 50 -12.27 20.24 12.37
N ARG A 51 -11.58 20.81 11.38
CA ARG A 51 -10.66 21.96 11.55
C ARG A 51 -11.34 23.33 11.44
N SER A 52 -12.59 23.41 10.98
CA SER A 52 -13.47 24.57 11.20
C SER A 52 -14.55 24.21 12.21
N PRO A 53 -14.49 24.72 13.45
CA PRO A 53 -14.51 26.15 13.75
C PRO A 53 -13.34 26.62 14.64
N ALA A 54 -13.04 27.92 14.54
CA ALA A 54 -12.05 28.63 15.34
C ALA A 54 -12.16 28.32 16.84
N LEU A 55 -11.21 27.57 17.41
CA LEU A 55 -11.06 27.41 18.85
C LEU A 55 -9.56 27.48 19.25
N PRO A 56 -9.25 28.12 20.40
CA PRO A 56 -7.89 28.32 20.86
C PRO A 56 -7.20 26.99 21.19
N PHE A 57 -5.92 26.91 20.83
CA PHE A 57 -5.06 25.75 21.01
C PHE A 57 -5.05 25.25 22.47
N VAL A 58 -5.64 24.07 22.68
CA VAL A 58 -5.47 23.26 23.90
C VAL A 58 -4.54 22.10 23.51
N PRO A 59 -3.40 21.89 24.22
CA PRO A 59 -2.51 20.79 23.92
C PRO A 59 -3.26 19.45 24.11
N PRO A 60 -3.15 18.49 23.18
CA PRO A 60 -3.95 17.27 23.26
C PRO A 60 -3.39 16.38 24.37
N THR A 61 -4.12 16.28 25.48
CA THR A 61 -4.09 15.08 26.31
C THR A 61 -4.73 13.97 25.51
N GLY A 62 -3.93 13.34 24.65
CA GLY A 62 -4.33 12.22 23.81
C GLY A 62 -4.99 11.15 24.68
N LYS A 63 -6.31 11.04 24.57
CA LYS A 63 -7.04 9.88 25.03
C LYS A 63 -6.46 8.72 24.26
N ARG A 64 -5.69 7.88 24.97
CA ARG A 64 -5.19 6.59 24.49
C ARG A 64 -6.33 5.86 23.80
N GLU A 65 -6.30 5.87 22.47
CA GLU A 65 -6.86 4.77 21.70
C GLU A 65 -6.32 3.50 22.34
N THR A 66 -7.18 2.52 22.52
CA THR A 66 -6.81 1.17 22.90
C THR A 66 -5.95 0.60 21.77
N THR A 67 -4.70 1.04 21.71
CA THR A 67 -3.62 0.36 21.00
C THR A 67 -3.53 -0.96 21.71
N THR A 68 -4.05 -2.02 21.09
CA THR A 68 -3.53 -3.38 21.31
C THR A 68 -2.03 -3.20 21.45
N ARG A 69 -1.48 -3.37 22.66
CA ARG A 69 -0.05 -3.14 22.89
C ARG A 69 0.67 -4.15 22.00
N VAL A 70 1.05 -3.71 20.80
CA VAL A 70 1.93 -4.47 19.93
C VAL A 70 3.23 -4.48 20.71
N SER A 71 3.51 -5.60 21.34
CA SER A 71 4.76 -5.78 22.03
C SER A 71 5.88 -5.78 20.99
N VAL A 72 6.96 -5.08 21.32
CA VAL A 72 8.06 -4.76 20.40
C VAL A 72 9.34 -5.32 20.99
N VAL A 73 10.10 -6.05 20.19
CA VAL A 73 11.43 -6.58 20.51
C VAL A 73 12.50 -5.80 19.73
N ALA A 74 13.50 -5.28 20.43
CA ALA A 74 14.64 -4.61 19.81
C ALA A 74 15.64 -5.65 19.26
N CYS A 75 16.17 -5.42 18.05
CA CYS A 75 17.21 -6.27 17.49
C CYS A 75 18.50 -6.14 18.30
N GLY A 76 19.07 -7.27 18.75
CA GLY A 76 20.34 -7.29 19.48
C GLY A 76 21.56 -6.87 18.64
N THR A 77 21.45 -6.85 17.32
CA THR A 77 22.55 -6.52 16.41
C THR A 77 22.55 -5.05 15.98
N CYS A 78 21.40 -4.53 15.55
CA CYS A 78 21.29 -3.15 15.02
C CYS A 78 20.40 -2.22 15.85
N GLY A 79 19.78 -2.70 16.94
CA GLY A 79 18.92 -1.89 17.82
C GLY A 79 17.53 -1.56 17.24
N THR A 80 17.25 -1.94 16.00
CA THR A 80 15.98 -1.65 15.34
C THR A 80 14.80 -2.30 16.09
N PRO A 81 13.70 -1.57 16.38
CA PRO A 81 12.50 -2.12 16.99
C PRO A 81 11.73 -3.00 16.00
N ASN A 82 11.34 -4.22 16.39
CA ASN A 82 10.56 -5.14 15.56
C ASN A 82 9.27 -5.56 16.28
N PRO A 83 8.16 -5.81 15.56
CA PRO A 83 6.96 -6.39 16.17
C PRO A 83 7.27 -7.77 16.76
N ASP A 84 6.62 -8.12 17.86
CA ASP A 84 6.70 -9.47 18.40
C ASP A 84 6.16 -10.52 17.40
N GLY A 85 6.78 -11.70 17.41
CA GLY A 85 6.40 -12.82 16.54
C GLY A 85 7.07 -12.84 15.16
N VAL A 86 7.96 -11.89 14.85
CA VAL A 86 8.77 -11.92 13.62
C VAL A 86 10.12 -12.61 13.87
N THR A 87 10.56 -13.45 12.93
CA THR A 87 11.77 -14.28 13.09
C THR A 87 13.07 -13.53 12.77
N PHE A 88 13.00 -12.49 11.96
CA PHE A 88 14.16 -11.74 11.46
C PHE A 88 13.94 -10.24 11.64
N CYS A 89 15.04 -9.51 11.87
CA CYS A 89 15.01 -8.06 11.91
C CYS A 89 14.69 -7.49 10.51
N HIS A 90 13.77 -6.52 10.44
CA HIS A 90 13.38 -5.91 9.17
C HIS A 90 14.46 -5.02 8.54
N GLU A 91 15.47 -4.60 9.32
CA GLU A 91 16.55 -3.73 8.85
C GLU A 91 17.80 -4.53 8.48
N CYS A 92 18.37 -5.28 9.43
CA CYS A 92 19.65 -5.97 9.22
C CYS A 92 19.51 -7.48 8.91
N LEU A 93 18.28 -8.00 8.82
CA LEU A 93 17.95 -9.40 8.52
C LEU A 93 18.57 -10.44 9.47
N THR A 94 19.13 -9.99 10.60
CA THR A 94 19.63 -10.92 11.64
C THR A 94 18.45 -11.58 12.34
N ARG A 95 18.59 -12.86 12.69
CA ARG A 95 17.56 -13.59 13.42
C ARG A 95 17.33 -12.94 14.79
N LEU A 96 16.06 -12.68 15.12
CA LEU A 96 15.68 -12.24 16.46
C LEU A 96 15.69 -13.48 17.37
N GLY A 97 16.33 -13.36 18.54
CA GLY A 97 16.61 -14.46 19.46
C GLY A 97 15.37 -15.16 19.99
#